data_AF-A0AAE6WHV0-F1
#
_entry.id   AF-A0AAE6WHV0-F1
#
_cell.length_a   1.000
_cell.length_b   1.000
_cell.length_c   1.000
_cell.angle_alpha   90.00
_cell.angle_beta   90.00
_cell.angle_gamma   90.00
#
_symmetry.space_group_name_H-M   'P 1'
#
loop_
_entity.id
_entity.type
_entity.pdbx_description
1 polymer ?
#
loop_
_entity_poly.entity_id
_entity_poly.type
_entity_poly.pdbx_seq_one_letter_code
_entity_poly.pdbx_strand_id
1 'polypeptide(L)'
;MNELTTLERVDIDYTPAVLTIQNKDVLDQAVDEFISKYENIVVTEETLKDAKNSKAQVNALKKALDDKRKEQKRIYNKPLNAFENEIKAYIQKLNNVYQSINDGVKFFEDKQRDERKQNVQAMITEVAEANAVDPETVEIQKQWLLKSATKGKIMEEIVEAVQKQKRINKDVEMITEYCAKLDLPKTRYVEIARDFDYWEAKKAADSDHEELLQRKEAERLAKQALVEQEKEKLVEANGKQIDSETGEVVRELQIVSFKLKGTKQDLDNLAVAIKNSAIEVLEASERELVIERK
;
A
#
# COMPACT_ATOMS: atom_id res chain seq x y z
N MET A 1 -32.50 32.50 -1.88
CA MET A 1 -32.65 33.37 -0.70
C MET A 1 -31.60 32.94 0.31
N ASN A 2 -30.50 33.68 0.41
CA ASN A 2 -29.63 33.61 1.58
C ASN A 2 -30.00 34.83 2.42
N GLU A 3 -30.94 34.65 3.34
CA GLU A 3 -31.19 35.65 4.38
C GLU A 3 -30.16 35.39 5.47
N LEU A 4 -29.12 36.23 5.51
CA LEU A 4 -28.30 36.37 6.70
C LEU A 4 -29.19 37.03 7.75
N THR A 5 -29.83 36.22 8.60
CA THR A 5 -30.51 36.74 9.78
C THR A 5 -29.43 37.25 10.73
N THR A 6 -29.19 38.56 10.74
CA THR A 6 -28.38 39.21 11.75
C THR A 6 -29.11 39.09 13.10
N LEU A 7 -28.41 38.62 14.14
CA LEU A 7 -28.90 38.58 15.52
C LEU A 7 -28.97 40.02 16.06
N GLU A 8 -29.88 40.83 15.54
CA GLU A 8 -29.94 42.28 15.85
C GLU A 8 -30.45 42.58 17.26
N ARG A 9 -31.04 41.62 17.96
CA ARG A 9 -31.53 41.80 19.34
C ARG A 9 -31.32 40.55 20.18
N VAL A 10 -30.12 40.42 20.76
CA VAL A 10 -29.91 39.61 21.96
C VAL A 10 -29.71 40.60 23.11
N ASP A 11 -30.82 40.99 23.75
CA ASP A 11 -30.78 41.85 24.92
C ASP A 11 -30.34 41.01 26.13
N ILE A 12 -29.15 41.30 26.68
CA ILE A 12 -28.60 40.60 27.84
C ILE A 12 -28.71 41.53 29.06
N ASP A 13 -29.54 41.13 30.02
CA ASP A 13 -29.60 41.81 31.32
C ASP A 13 -28.36 41.47 32.15
N TYR A 14 -27.48 42.46 32.34
CA TYR A 14 -26.27 42.32 33.15
C TYR A 14 -26.32 43.22 34.38
N THR A 15 -26.33 42.60 35.57
CA THR A 15 -26.17 43.30 36.84
C THR A 15 -24.82 42.91 37.48
N PRO A 16 -23.88 43.84 37.68
CA PRO A 16 -22.60 43.51 38.31
C PRO A 16 -22.81 43.08 39.77
N ALA A 17 -22.23 41.96 40.17
CA ALA A 17 -22.28 41.54 41.57
C ALA A 17 -21.23 42.29 42.41
N VAL A 18 -21.67 42.89 43.50
CA VAL A 18 -20.81 43.51 44.50
C VAL A 18 -20.67 42.56 45.70
N LEU A 19 -19.45 42.12 45.98
CA LEU A 19 -19.14 41.28 47.15
C LEU A 19 -18.50 42.14 48.24
N THR A 20 -19.24 42.42 49.31
CA THR A 20 -18.75 43.20 50.46
C THR A 20 -18.79 42.36 51.73
N ILE A 21 -17.70 42.36 52.49
CA ILE A 21 -17.69 41.79 53.84
C ILE A 21 -18.37 42.82 54.76
N GLN A 22 -19.64 42.58 55.11
CA GLN A 22 -20.43 43.54 55.89
C GLN A 22 -19.84 43.80 57.29
N ASN A 23 -19.28 42.78 57.92
CA ASN A 23 -18.70 42.85 59.26
C ASN A 23 -17.16 42.82 59.19
N LYS A 24 -16.58 43.64 58.32
CA LYS A 24 -15.12 43.63 58.11
C LYS A 24 -14.37 43.95 59.40
N ASP A 25 -14.77 45.00 60.11
CA ASP A 25 -14.09 45.42 61.33
C ASP A 25 -14.13 44.34 62.42
N VAL A 26 -15.26 43.63 62.53
CA VAL A 26 -15.42 42.49 63.46
C VAL A 26 -14.55 41.31 63.05
N LEU A 27 -14.44 41.04 61.74
CA LEU A 27 -13.58 39.98 61.21
C LEU A 27 -12.10 40.30 61.43
N ASP A 28 -11.70 41.54 61.14
CA ASP A 28 -10.33 42.01 61.32
C ASP A 28 -9.93 41.90 62.80
N GLN A 29 -10.78 42.38 63.72
CA GLN A 29 -10.56 42.23 65.16
C GLN A 29 -10.46 40.76 65.59
N ALA A 30 -11.35 39.89 65.11
CA ALA A 30 -11.33 38.47 65.47
C ALA A 30 -10.07 37.75 64.93
N VAL A 31 -9.56 38.17 63.77
CA VAL A 31 -8.32 37.64 63.18
C VAL A 31 -7.11 38.14 63.96
N ASP A 32 -7.05 39.42 64.33
CA ASP A 32 -5.95 40.00 65.11
C ASP A 32 -5.89 39.43 66.54
N GLU A 33 -7.04 39.24 67.18
CA GLU A 33 -7.15 38.53 68.46
C GLU A 33 -6.73 37.05 68.34
N PHE A 34 -6.93 36.44 67.18
CA PHE A 34 -6.46 35.07 66.93
C PHE A 34 -4.95 35.05 66.70
N ILE A 35 -4.39 36.00 65.94
CA ILE A 35 -2.95 36.10 65.67
C ILE A 35 -2.16 36.32 66.97
N SER A 36 -2.59 37.27 67.80
CA SER A 36 -1.93 37.62 69.07
C SER A 36 -1.83 36.44 70.05
N LYS A 37 -2.73 35.46 69.99
CA LYS A 37 -2.67 34.22 70.79
C LYS A 37 -1.51 33.29 70.42
N TYR A 38 -0.99 33.39 69.20
CA TYR A 38 0.03 32.46 68.68
C TYR A 38 1.33 33.16 68.24
N GLU A 39 1.40 34.49 68.27
CA GLU A 39 2.53 35.30 67.78
C GLU A 39 3.84 35.07 68.56
N ASN A 40 3.74 34.69 69.84
CA ASN A 40 4.89 34.53 70.74
C ASN A 40 5.18 33.07 71.16
N ILE A 41 4.71 32.08 70.41
CA ILE A 41 4.95 30.66 70.74
C ILE A 41 6.39 30.26 70.40
N VAL A 42 7.19 29.99 71.44
CA VAL A 42 8.54 29.43 71.31
C VAL A 42 8.46 27.91 71.30
N VAL A 43 8.97 27.29 70.24
CA VAL A 43 8.93 25.83 70.06
C VAL A 43 10.19 25.20 70.66
N THR A 44 10.02 24.39 71.70
CA THR A 44 11.04 23.56 72.35
C THR A 44 10.58 22.10 72.39
N GLU A 45 11.42 21.15 72.81
CA GLU A 45 11.02 19.74 72.89
C GLU A 45 9.82 19.50 73.83
N GLU A 46 9.71 20.27 74.92
CA GLU A 46 8.60 20.18 75.88
C GLU A 46 7.31 20.82 75.36
N THR A 47 7.40 21.88 74.53
CA THR A 47 6.22 22.61 73.99
C THR A 47 5.77 22.11 72.62
N LEU A 48 6.47 21.13 72.03
CA LEU A 48 6.24 20.63 70.67
C LEU A 48 4.79 20.15 70.43
N LYS A 49 4.15 19.54 71.43
CA LYS A 49 2.77 19.06 71.32
C LYS A 49 1.80 20.23 71.16
N ASP A 50 1.95 21.26 71.97
CA ASP A 50 1.08 22.44 71.94
C ASP A 50 1.33 23.29 70.69
N ALA A 51 2.58 23.43 70.27
CA ALA A 51 2.94 24.07 69.00
C ALA A 51 2.30 23.38 67.78
N LYS A 52 2.23 22.04 67.77
CA LYS A 52 1.51 21.28 66.72
C LYS A 52 0.01 21.55 66.73
N ASN A 53 -0.60 21.68 67.91
CA ASN A 53 -2.01 22.01 68.05
C ASN A 53 -2.31 23.44 67.57
N SER A 54 -1.48 24.42 67.95
CA SER A 54 -1.59 25.80 67.48
C SER A 54 -1.48 25.89 65.95
N LYS A 55 -0.52 25.16 65.35
CA LYS A 55 -0.39 25.06 63.88
C LYS A 55 -1.67 24.50 63.23
N ALA A 56 -2.29 23.48 63.83
CA ALA A 56 -3.53 22.91 63.32
C ALA A 56 -4.69 23.91 63.39
N GLN A 57 -4.81 24.67 64.48
CA GLN A 57 -5.84 25.68 64.66
C GLN A 57 -5.69 26.84 63.67
N VAL A 58 -4.47 27.34 63.44
CA VAL A 58 -4.19 28.36 62.41
C VAL A 58 -4.58 27.86 61.02
N ASN A 59 -4.23 26.63 60.67
CA ASN A 59 -4.62 26.04 59.40
C ASN A 59 -6.14 25.85 59.27
N ALA A 60 -6.84 25.51 60.36
CA ALA A 60 -8.29 25.39 60.36
C ALA A 60 -8.99 26.73 60.09
N LEU A 61 -8.53 27.83 60.71
CA LEU A 61 -9.08 29.17 60.45
C LEU A 61 -8.82 29.63 59.02
N LYS A 62 -7.59 29.45 58.52
CA LYS A 62 -7.24 29.73 57.11
C LYS A 62 -8.15 28.97 56.15
N LYS A 63 -8.40 27.69 56.43
CA LYS A 63 -9.28 26.85 55.63
C LYS A 63 -10.73 27.34 55.68
N ALA A 64 -11.25 27.69 56.85
CA ALA A 64 -12.62 28.18 57.00
C ALA A 64 -12.87 29.47 56.20
N LEU A 65 -11.92 30.41 56.19
CA LEU A 65 -12.00 31.63 55.37
C LEU A 65 -11.97 31.32 53.87
N ASP A 66 -11.07 30.42 53.44
CA ASP A 66 -10.98 30.02 52.05
C ASP A 66 -12.22 29.23 51.59
N ASP A 67 -12.79 28.39 52.45
CA ASP A 67 -14.02 27.65 52.17
C ASP A 67 -15.22 28.60 52.00
N LYS A 68 -15.33 29.66 52.82
CA LYS A 68 -16.35 30.71 52.64
C LYS A 68 -16.16 31.49 51.34
N ARG A 69 -14.91 31.82 50.97
CA ARG A 69 -14.60 32.43 49.67
C ARG A 69 -15.03 31.52 48.52
N LYS A 70 -14.72 30.22 48.59
CA LYS A 70 -15.09 29.22 47.57
C LYS A 70 -16.61 29.04 47.48
N GLU A 71 -17.32 29.05 48.60
CA GLU A 71 -18.77 28.98 48.66
C GLU A 71 -19.40 30.15 47.91
N GLN A 72 -18.99 31.39 48.20
CA GLN A 72 -19.50 32.57 47.51
C GLN A 72 -19.15 32.57 46.01
N LYS A 73 -17.93 32.13 45.65
CA LYS A 73 -17.55 31.93 44.24
C LYS A 73 -18.46 30.94 43.52
N ARG A 74 -18.86 29.84 44.17
CA ARG A 74 -19.80 28.86 43.59
C ARG A 74 -21.19 29.46 43.39
N ILE A 75 -21.69 30.23 44.35
CA ILE A 75 -22.99 30.90 44.26
C ILE A 75 -22.99 31.89 43.08
N TYR A 76 -21.94 32.71 42.97
CA TYR A 76 -21.80 33.69 41.88
C TYR A 76 -21.62 33.03 40.51
N ASN A 77 -20.86 31.93 40.42
CA ASN A 77 -20.67 31.22 39.16
C ASN A 77 -21.92 30.44 38.71
N LYS A 78 -22.88 30.17 39.60
CA LYS A 78 -24.11 29.43 39.25
C LYS A 78 -24.95 30.12 38.16
N PRO A 79 -25.33 31.42 38.27
CA PRO A 79 -26.04 32.12 37.21
C PRO A 79 -25.20 32.26 35.93
N LEU A 80 -23.89 32.49 36.05
CA LEU A 80 -22.99 32.54 34.89
C LEU A 80 -22.99 31.21 34.12
N ASN A 81 -22.83 30.08 34.81
CA ASN A 81 -22.85 28.77 34.20
C ASN A 81 -24.21 28.45 33.56
N ALA A 82 -25.32 28.88 34.18
CA ALA A 82 -26.66 28.70 33.62
C ALA A 82 -26.80 29.47 32.29
N PHE A 83 -26.41 30.74 32.28
CA PHE A 83 -26.40 31.58 31.07
C PHE A 83 -25.51 30.98 29.97
N GLU A 84 -24.29 30.56 30.29
CA GLU A 84 -23.41 29.91 29.32
C GLU A 84 -24.03 28.65 28.73
N ASN A 85 -24.70 27.83 29.55
CA ASN A 85 -25.35 26.62 29.10
C ASN A 85 -26.53 26.92 28.16
N GLU A 86 -27.30 27.98 28.42
CA GLU A 86 -28.37 28.44 27.53
C GLU A 86 -27.81 28.87 26.17
N ILE A 87 -26.77 29.70 26.15
CA ILE A 87 -26.11 30.11 24.90
C ILE A 87 -25.54 28.90 24.16
N LYS A 88 -24.86 27.97 24.86
CA LYS A 88 -24.35 26.72 24.27
C LYS A 88 -25.49 25.86 23.69
N ALA A 89 -26.66 25.83 24.33
CA ALA A 89 -27.82 25.12 23.80
C ALA A 89 -28.34 25.73 22.49
N TYR A 90 -28.34 27.06 22.35
CA TYR A 90 -28.67 27.72 21.08
C TYR A 90 -27.63 27.41 20.00
N ILE A 91 -26.34 27.47 20.32
CA ILE A 91 -25.24 27.08 19.41
C ILE A 91 -25.42 25.63 18.97
N GLN A 92 -25.78 24.71 19.88
CA GLN A 92 -25.99 23.32 19.54
C GLN A 92 -27.16 23.12 18.56
N LYS A 93 -28.25 23.88 18.71
CA LYS A 93 -29.37 23.85 17.75
C LYS A 93 -28.91 24.28 16.35
N LEU A 94 -28.11 25.34 16.26
CA LEU A 94 -27.54 25.80 14.98
C LEU A 94 -26.59 24.76 14.38
N ASN A 95 -25.74 24.15 15.20
CA ASN A 95 -24.84 23.09 14.75
C ASN A 95 -25.61 21.89 14.18
N ASN A 96 -26.72 21.49 14.80
CA ASN A 96 -27.53 20.38 14.30
C ASN A 96 -28.10 20.68 12.90
N VAL A 97 -28.61 21.90 12.68
CA VAL A 97 -29.12 22.34 11.37
C VAL A 97 -27.97 22.39 10.35
N TYR A 98 -26.82 22.96 10.74
CA TYR A 98 -25.62 23.00 9.90
C TYR A 98 -25.20 21.61 9.45
N GLN A 99 -25.12 20.63 10.36
CA GLN A 99 -24.72 19.27 10.01
C GLN A 99 -25.71 18.62 9.04
N SER A 100 -27.01 18.78 9.28
CA SER A 100 -28.03 18.26 8.36
C SER A 100 -27.91 18.86 6.95
N ILE A 101 -27.61 20.16 6.83
CA ILE A 101 -27.40 20.82 5.54
C ILE A 101 -26.11 20.32 4.90
N ASN A 102 -25.02 20.24 5.68
CA ASN A 102 -23.72 19.80 5.21
C ASN A 102 -23.75 18.36 4.69
N ASP A 103 -24.42 17.46 5.40
CA ASP A 103 -24.59 16.07 4.98
C ASP A 103 -25.42 15.97 3.68
N GLY A 104 -26.48 16.77 3.58
CA GLY A 104 -27.27 16.88 2.35
C GLY A 104 -26.46 17.39 1.16
N VAL A 105 -25.66 18.45 1.36
CA VAL A 105 -24.75 18.98 0.33
C VAL A 105 -23.77 17.89 -0.10
N LYS A 106 -23.09 17.25 0.86
CA LYS A 106 -22.11 16.20 0.59
C LYS A 106 -22.72 15.03 -0.17
N PHE A 107 -23.91 14.57 0.22
CA PHE A 107 -24.63 13.51 -0.48
C PHE A 107 -24.86 13.85 -1.96
N PHE A 108 -25.31 15.07 -2.27
CA PHE A 108 -25.53 15.49 -3.65
C PHE A 108 -24.23 15.74 -4.43
N GLU A 109 -23.17 16.20 -3.77
CA GLU A 109 -21.86 16.34 -4.40
C GLU A 109 -21.23 14.99 -4.75
N ASP A 110 -21.32 14.02 -3.83
CA ASP A 110 -20.88 12.65 -4.06
C ASP A 110 -21.71 11.99 -5.17
N LYS A 111 -23.04 12.15 -5.15
CA LYS A 111 -23.93 11.66 -6.22
C LYS A 111 -23.56 12.26 -7.58
N GLN A 112 -23.34 13.58 -7.67
CA GLN A 112 -22.92 14.22 -8.91
C GLN A 112 -21.55 13.72 -9.40
N ARG A 113 -20.62 13.43 -8.49
CA ARG A 113 -19.32 12.85 -8.83
C ARG A 113 -19.47 11.44 -9.39
N ASP A 114 -20.33 10.63 -8.79
CA ASP A 114 -20.61 9.27 -9.25
C ASP A 114 -21.32 9.27 -10.61
N GLU A 115 -22.29 10.14 -10.83
CA GLU A 115 -22.93 10.35 -12.13
C GLU A 115 -21.92 10.78 -13.20
N ARG A 116 -20.99 11.69 -12.88
CA ARG A 116 -19.90 12.06 -13.80
C ARG A 116 -19.00 10.87 -14.11
N LYS A 117 -18.64 10.07 -13.10
CA LYS A 117 -17.82 8.87 -13.30
C LYS A 117 -18.52 7.86 -14.21
N GLN A 118 -19.81 7.63 -14.02
CA GLN A 118 -20.61 6.75 -14.88
C GLN A 118 -20.65 7.28 -16.32
N ASN A 119 -20.88 8.58 -16.51
CA ASN A 119 -20.87 9.19 -17.84
C ASN A 119 -19.51 9.09 -18.54
N VAL A 120 -18.40 9.31 -17.80
CA VAL A 120 -17.04 9.15 -18.32
C VAL A 120 -16.77 7.68 -18.67
N GLN A 121 -17.17 6.73 -17.83
CA GLN A 121 -17.04 5.30 -18.12
C GLN A 121 -17.81 4.91 -19.39
N ALA A 122 -19.01 5.45 -19.59
CA ALA A 122 -19.78 5.21 -20.80
C ALA A 122 -19.08 5.76 -22.05
N MET A 123 -18.50 6.97 -21.98
CA MET A 123 -17.70 7.53 -23.07
C MET A 123 -16.45 6.70 -23.37
N ILE A 124 -15.74 6.24 -22.33
CA ILE A 124 -14.58 5.34 -22.50
C ILE A 124 -15.01 4.05 -23.19
N THR A 125 -16.12 3.44 -22.74
CA THR A 125 -16.65 2.19 -23.31
C THR A 125 -16.95 2.36 -24.80
N GLU A 126 -17.70 3.41 -25.17
CA GLU A 126 -18.03 3.69 -26.57
C GLU A 126 -16.78 3.86 -27.45
N VAL A 127 -15.81 4.66 -27.00
CA VAL A 127 -14.60 4.94 -27.78
C VAL A 127 -13.65 3.73 -27.83
N ALA A 128 -13.53 2.98 -26.73
CA ALA A 128 -12.67 1.81 -26.63
C ALA A 128 -13.20 0.65 -27.49
N GLU A 129 -14.50 0.37 -27.43
CA GLU A 129 -15.16 -0.64 -28.27
C GLU A 129 -14.99 -0.32 -29.76
N ALA A 130 -15.21 0.94 -30.16
CA ALA A 130 -14.99 1.39 -31.53
C ALA A 130 -13.53 1.22 -32.00
N ASN A 131 -12.57 1.10 -31.08
CA ASN A 131 -11.16 0.95 -31.36
C ASN A 131 -10.59 -0.45 -31.08
N ALA A 132 -11.44 -1.42 -30.71
CA ALA A 132 -11.06 -2.76 -30.27
C ALA A 132 -10.07 -2.76 -29.08
N VAL A 133 -10.28 -1.83 -28.15
CA VAL A 133 -9.54 -1.73 -26.89
C VAL A 133 -10.47 -2.15 -25.75
N ASP A 134 -9.95 -2.89 -24.77
CA ASP A 134 -10.68 -3.22 -23.55
C ASP A 134 -10.91 -1.94 -22.71
N PRO A 135 -12.16 -1.51 -22.46
CA PRO A 135 -12.45 -0.31 -21.68
C PRO A 135 -11.81 -0.29 -20.29
N GLU A 136 -11.65 -1.47 -19.65
CA GLU A 136 -11.08 -1.58 -18.30
C GLU A 136 -9.57 -1.27 -18.25
N THR A 137 -8.90 -1.31 -19.40
CA THR A 137 -7.48 -0.96 -19.51
C THR A 137 -7.24 0.54 -19.62
N VAL A 138 -8.29 1.34 -19.80
CA VAL A 138 -8.20 2.80 -19.92
C VAL A 138 -8.45 3.45 -18.56
N GLU A 139 -7.41 4.02 -17.96
CA GLU A 139 -7.51 4.65 -16.64
C GLU A 139 -8.32 5.96 -16.67
N ILE A 140 -9.35 6.05 -15.82
CA ILE A 140 -10.09 7.29 -15.59
C ILE A 140 -9.21 8.31 -14.88
N GLN A 141 -8.96 9.44 -15.55
CA GLN A 141 -8.18 10.52 -14.98
C GLN A 141 -9.01 11.43 -14.06
N LYS A 142 -8.41 11.87 -12.95
CA LYS A 142 -9.09 12.70 -11.93
C LYS A 142 -9.65 14.00 -12.50
N GLN A 143 -8.97 14.62 -13.48
CA GLN A 143 -9.46 15.87 -14.08
C GLN A 143 -10.78 15.71 -14.84
N TRP A 144 -11.11 14.50 -15.33
CA TRP A 144 -12.37 14.24 -16.05
C TRP A 144 -13.59 14.28 -15.12
N LEU A 145 -13.39 14.08 -13.82
CA LEU A 145 -14.44 14.07 -12.81
C LEU A 145 -14.72 15.45 -12.20
N LEU A 146 -13.94 16.48 -12.57
CA LEU A 146 -14.07 17.82 -12.03
C LEU A 146 -15.33 18.53 -12.54
N LYS A 147 -15.91 19.39 -11.71
CA LYS A 147 -17.10 20.20 -12.07
C LYS A 147 -16.84 21.10 -13.29
N SER A 148 -15.61 21.60 -13.42
CA SER A 148 -15.16 22.51 -14.49
C SER A 148 -14.80 21.81 -15.81
N ALA A 149 -14.68 20.48 -15.83
CA ALA A 149 -14.33 19.76 -17.05
C ALA A 149 -15.51 19.75 -18.04
N THR A 150 -15.25 20.14 -19.29
CA THR A 150 -16.26 20.17 -20.35
C THR A 150 -16.32 18.83 -21.07
N LYS A 151 -17.51 18.46 -21.55
CA LYS A 151 -17.71 17.20 -22.29
C LYS A 151 -16.77 17.07 -23.50
N GLY A 152 -16.55 18.16 -24.24
CA GLY A 152 -15.66 18.17 -25.41
C GLY A 152 -14.21 17.82 -25.04
N LYS A 153 -13.66 18.50 -24.04
CA LYS A 153 -12.29 18.25 -23.56
C LYS A 153 -12.13 16.82 -23.01
N ILE A 154 -13.11 16.34 -22.25
CA ILE A 154 -13.11 14.97 -21.73
C ILE A 154 -13.07 13.97 -22.89
N MET A 155 -13.89 14.17 -23.92
CA MET A 155 -13.93 13.29 -25.08
C MET A 155 -12.60 13.26 -25.83
N GLU A 156 -11.97 14.42 -26.06
CA GLU A 156 -10.64 14.51 -26.70
C GLU A 156 -9.59 13.72 -25.90
N GLU A 157 -9.51 13.93 -24.59
CA GLU A 157 -8.56 13.21 -23.73
C GLU A 157 -8.84 11.70 -23.65
N ILE A 158 -10.12 11.28 -23.67
CA ILE A 158 -10.49 9.86 -23.73
C ILE A 158 -10.03 9.23 -25.05
N VAL A 159 -10.25 9.90 -26.18
CA VAL A 159 -9.79 9.42 -27.49
C VAL A 159 -8.27 9.23 -27.49
N GLU A 160 -7.51 10.21 -26.98
CA GLU A 160 -6.06 10.10 -26.86
C GLU A 160 -5.63 8.91 -25.97
N ALA A 161 -6.29 8.73 -24.83
CA ALA A 161 -6.02 7.62 -23.91
C ALA A 161 -6.29 6.26 -24.56
N VAL A 162 -7.42 6.12 -25.26
CA VAL A 162 -7.76 4.89 -26.01
C VAL A 162 -6.74 4.63 -27.12
N GLN A 163 -6.34 5.65 -27.88
CA GLN A 163 -5.31 5.48 -28.92
C GLN A 163 -3.97 5.08 -28.33
N LYS A 164 -3.59 5.63 -27.18
CA LYS A 164 -2.38 5.21 -26.46
C LYS A 164 -2.47 3.74 -26.06
N GLN A 165 -3.58 3.32 -25.47
CA GLN A 165 -3.78 1.95 -25.05
C GLN A 165 -3.78 0.97 -26.23
N LYS A 166 -4.37 1.37 -27.37
CA LYS A 166 -4.32 0.61 -28.62
C LYS A 166 -2.89 0.38 -29.11
N ARG A 167 -2.03 1.40 -29.04
CA ARG A 167 -0.59 1.27 -29.38
C ARG A 167 0.11 0.29 -28.45
N ILE A 168 -0.11 0.42 -27.14
CA ILE A 168 0.46 -0.49 -26.13
C ILE A 168 0.04 -1.95 -26.41
N ASN A 169 -1.24 -2.20 -26.69
CA ASN A 169 -1.73 -3.54 -26.99
C ASN A 169 -1.01 -4.14 -28.21
N LYS A 170 -0.79 -3.33 -29.25
CA LYS A 170 -0.04 -3.74 -30.45
C LYS A 170 1.44 -4.04 -30.13
N ASP A 171 2.08 -3.21 -29.33
CA ASP A 171 3.49 -3.42 -28.95
C ASP A 171 3.66 -4.69 -28.12
N VAL A 172 2.72 -4.95 -27.18
CA VAL A 172 2.64 -6.17 -26.38
C VAL A 172 2.41 -7.41 -27.25
N GLU A 173 1.54 -7.33 -28.26
CA GLU A 173 1.31 -8.41 -29.23
C GLU A 173 2.59 -8.70 -30.01
N MET A 174 3.20 -7.68 -30.62
CA MET A 174 4.43 -7.83 -31.41
C MET A 174 5.58 -8.42 -30.59
N ILE A 175 5.82 -7.94 -29.35
CA ILE A 175 6.89 -8.49 -28.52
C ILE A 175 6.57 -9.90 -28.04
N THR A 176 5.30 -10.22 -27.77
CA THR A 176 4.89 -11.58 -27.38
C THR A 176 5.20 -12.57 -28.49
N GLU A 177 4.86 -12.25 -29.74
CA GLU A 177 5.22 -13.06 -30.90
C GLU A 177 6.73 -13.16 -31.09
N TYR A 178 7.46 -12.07 -30.86
CA TYR A 178 8.90 -12.03 -30.99
C TYR A 178 9.60 -12.94 -29.98
N CYS A 179 9.22 -12.85 -28.70
CA CYS A 179 9.74 -13.73 -27.64
C CYS A 179 9.43 -15.21 -27.93
N ALA A 180 8.23 -15.51 -28.45
CA ALA A 180 7.89 -16.88 -28.84
C ALA A 180 8.80 -17.44 -29.95
N LYS A 181 9.19 -16.61 -30.93
CA LYS A 181 10.15 -17.01 -31.98
C LYS A 181 11.55 -17.27 -31.43
N LEU A 182 11.95 -16.56 -30.38
CA LEU A 182 13.27 -16.69 -29.75
C LEU A 182 13.31 -17.71 -28.60
N ASP A 183 12.19 -18.37 -28.30
CA ASP A 183 12.03 -19.26 -27.14
C ASP A 183 12.37 -18.56 -25.81
N LEU A 184 12.00 -17.28 -25.69
CA LEU A 184 12.24 -16.45 -24.51
C LEU A 184 10.95 -16.27 -23.67
N PRO A 185 11.06 -16.20 -22.33
CA PRO A 185 9.93 -15.90 -21.47
C PRO A 185 9.47 -14.44 -21.65
N LYS A 186 8.24 -14.24 -22.13
CA LYS A 186 7.72 -12.93 -22.53
C LYS A 186 7.51 -11.90 -21.40
N THR A 187 7.39 -12.33 -20.13
CA THR A 187 6.91 -11.49 -19.01
C THR A 187 7.66 -10.15 -18.90
N ARG A 188 8.99 -10.20 -18.83
CA ARG A 188 9.85 -9.00 -18.70
C ARG A 188 9.65 -8.03 -19.88
N TYR A 189 9.63 -8.56 -21.10
CA TYR A 189 9.60 -7.73 -22.31
C TYR A 189 8.22 -7.12 -22.55
N VAL A 190 7.14 -7.80 -22.11
CA VAL A 190 5.79 -7.24 -22.11
C VAL A 190 5.69 -6.02 -21.17
N GLU A 191 6.35 -6.06 -20.01
CA GLU A 191 6.41 -4.90 -19.10
C GLU A 191 7.16 -3.73 -19.75
N ILE A 192 8.34 -3.98 -20.34
CA ILE A 192 9.11 -2.96 -21.06
C ILE A 192 8.29 -2.36 -22.21
N ALA A 193 7.56 -3.17 -22.97
CA ALA A 193 6.72 -2.69 -24.07
C ALA A 193 5.52 -1.85 -23.60
N ARG A 194 5.02 -2.07 -22.38
CA ARG A 194 3.94 -1.24 -21.80
C ARG A 194 4.46 0.11 -21.32
N ASP A 195 5.66 0.14 -20.76
CA ASP A 195 6.26 1.35 -20.19
C ASP A 195 6.91 2.25 -21.25
N PHE A 196 7.50 1.64 -22.30
CA PHE A 196 8.25 2.33 -23.34
C PHE A 196 7.62 2.11 -24.72
N ASP A 197 8.08 1.09 -25.45
CA ASP A 197 7.59 0.68 -26.75
C ASP A 197 8.13 -0.72 -27.13
N TYR A 198 7.67 -1.23 -28.27
CA TYR A 198 8.17 -2.48 -28.84
C TYR A 198 9.68 -2.51 -29.09
N TRP A 199 10.31 -1.40 -29.48
CA TRP A 199 11.72 -1.39 -29.89
C TRP A 199 12.67 -1.54 -28.71
N GLU A 200 12.40 -0.87 -27.60
CA GLU A 200 13.15 -1.06 -26.36
C GLU A 200 13.00 -2.49 -25.83
N ALA A 201 11.77 -3.02 -25.88
CA ALA A 201 11.53 -4.41 -25.48
C ALA A 201 12.26 -5.41 -26.40
N LYS A 202 12.26 -5.17 -27.71
CA LYS A 202 12.97 -6.00 -28.69
C LYS A 202 14.48 -5.97 -28.48
N LYS A 203 15.06 -4.78 -28.26
CA LYS A 203 16.48 -4.62 -27.98
C LYS A 203 16.91 -5.43 -26.75
N ALA A 204 16.11 -5.40 -25.69
CA ALA A 204 16.35 -6.21 -24.50
C ALA A 204 16.24 -7.72 -24.79
N ALA A 205 15.25 -8.14 -25.60
CA ALA A 205 15.11 -9.54 -26.01
C ALA A 205 16.28 -10.03 -26.89
N ASP A 206 16.76 -9.19 -27.81
CA ASP A 206 17.92 -9.50 -28.66
C ASP A 206 19.17 -9.76 -27.82
N SER A 207 19.45 -8.88 -26.85
CA SER A 207 20.59 -9.00 -25.95
C SER A 207 20.54 -10.29 -25.13
N ASP A 208 19.38 -10.57 -24.50
CA ASP A 208 19.21 -11.77 -23.68
C ASP A 208 19.29 -13.05 -24.54
N HIS A 209 18.79 -13.01 -25.78
CA HIS A 209 18.89 -14.13 -26.71
C HIS A 209 20.34 -14.41 -27.12
N GLU A 210 21.11 -13.36 -27.42
CA GLU A 210 22.53 -13.47 -27.76
C GLU A 210 23.34 -14.09 -26.61
N GLU A 211 23.14 -13.61 -25.38
CA GLU A 211 23.77 -14.16 -24.18
C GLU A 211 23.41 -15.65 -23.98
N LEU A 212 22.16 -16.02 -24.25
CA LEU A 212 21.69 -17.41 -24.17
C LEU A 212 22.36 -18.30 -25.21
N LEU A 213 22.55 -17.82 -26.44
CA LEU A 213 23.29 -18.54 -27.49
C LEU A 213 24.77 -18.71 -27.12
N GLN A 214 25.43 -17.64 -26.66
CA GLN A 214 26.82 -17.67 -26.22
C GLN A 214 27.02 -18.64 -25.05
N ARG A 215 26.09 -18.67 -24.08
CA ARG A 215 26.13 -19.62 -22.96
C ARG A 215 25.99 -21.07 -23.42
N LYS A 216 25.06 -21.35 -24.35
CA LYS A 216 24.87 -22.69 -24.91
C LYS A 216 26.11 -23.15 -25.69
N GLU A 217 26.74 -22.26 -26.45
CA GLU A 217 27.95 -22.57 -27.18
C GLU A 217 29.15 -22.81 -26.24
N ALA A 218 29.34 -21.96 -25.23
CA ALA A 218 30.38 -22.12 -24.22
C ALA A 218 30.22 -23.44 -23.45
N GLU A 219 28.98 -23.83 -23.10
CA GLU A 219 28.71 -25.11 -22.46
C GLU A 219 29.04 -26.30 -23.39
N ARG A 220 28.71 -26.20 -24.68
CA ARG A 220 29.06 -27.22 -25.67
C ARG A 220 30.58 -27.36 -25.81
N LEU A 221 31.30 -26.24 -25.91
CA LEU A 221 32.75 -26.24 -26.01
C LEU A 221 33.42 -26.77 -24.74
N ALA A 222 32.91 -26.40 -23.55
CA ALA A 222 33.40 -26.93 -22.28
C ALA A 222 33.19 -28.45 -22.15
N LYS A 223 32.01 -28.95 -22.57
CA LYS A 223 31.72 -30.39 -22.65
C LYS A 223 32.67 -31.11 -23.62
N GLN A 224 32.92 -30.52 -24.79
CA GLN A 224 33.86 -31.07 -25.77
C GLN A 224 35.30 -31.09 -25.24
N ALA A 225 35.75 -30.01 -24.59
CA ALA A 225 37.08 -29.93 -24.00
C ALA A 225 37.27 -30.93 -22.85
N LEU A 226 36.24 -31.18 -22.02
CA LEU A 226 36.28 -32.20 -20.97
C LEU A 226 36.46 -33.60 -21.59
N VAL A 227 35.69 -33.92 -22.63
CA VAL A 227 35.81 -35.20 -23.35
C VAL A 227 37.20 -35.36 -23.98
N GLU A 228 37.75 -34.29 -24.58
CA GLU A 228 39.10 -34.35 -25.16
C GLU A 228 40.18 -34.52 -24.09
N GLN A 229 40.06 -33.84 -22.95
CA GLN A 229 40.96 -34.01 -21.81
C GLN A 229 40.89 -35.44 -21.26
N GLU A 230 39.70 -36.04 -21.18
CA GLU A 230 39.53 -37.45 -20.82
C GLU A 230 40.20 -38.39 -21.83
N LYS A 231 40.15 -38.06 -23.13
CA LYS A 231 40.85 -38.82 -24.19
C LYS A 231 42.36 -38.71 -24.10
N GLU A 232 42.92 -37.54 -23.80
CA GLU A 232 44.38 -37.35 -23.67
C GLU A 232 44.99 -38.14 -22.50
N LYS A 233 44.19 -38.46 -21.48
CA LYS A 233 44.61 -39.32 -20.35
C LYS A 233 44.66 -40.82 -20.71
N LEU A 234 44.18 -41.20 -21.90
CA LEU A 234 44.22 -42.57 -22.40
C LEU A 234 45.54 -42.83 -23.13
N VAL A 235 46.28 -43.85 -22.70
CA VAL A 235 47.54 -44.27 -23.33
C VAL A 235 47.32 -45.60 -24.06
N GLU A 236 47.91 -45.73 -25.25
CA GLU A 236 47.77 -46.93 -26.07
C GLU A 236 48.84 -47.98 -25.71
N ALA A 237 48.42 -49.16 -25.25
CA ALA A 237 49.32 -50.30 -25.02
C ALA A 237 48.68 -51.60 -25.52
N ASN A 238 49.43 -52.38 -26.33
CA ASN A 238 48.96 -53.64 -26.92
C ASN A 238 47.62 -53.56 -27.68
N GLY A 239 47.39 -52.49 -28.45
CA GLY A 239 46.19 -52.33 -29.28
C GLY A 239 44.89 -52.12 -28.50
N LYS A 240 44.98 -51.67 -27.24
CA LYS A 240 43.84 -51.27 -26.40
C LYS A 240 44.14 -49.92 -25.73
N GLN A 241 43.14 -49.05 -25.61
CA GLN A 241 43.24 -47.79 -24.86
C GLN A 241 43.14 -48.09 -23.36
N ILE A 242 44.09 -47.58 -22.58
CA ILE A 242 44.20 -47.82 -21.13
C ILE A 242 44.25 -46.47 -20.41
N ASP A 243 43.44 -46.28 -19.37
CA ASP A 243 43.49 -45.10 -18.52
C ASP A 243 44.79 -45.08 -17.70
N SER A 244 45.57 -44.00 -17.86
CA SER A 244 46.92 -43.88 -17.28
C SER A 244 46.97 -43.73 -15.76
N GLU A 245 45.86 -43.36 -15.10
CA GLU A 245 45.78 -43.18 -13.64
C GLU A 245 45.17 -44.41 -12.93
N THR A 246 44.28 -45.15 -13.59
CA THR A 246 43.52 -46.27 -12.97
C THR A 246 43.88 -47.65 -13.51
N GLY A 247 44.54 -47.75 -14.67
CA GLY A 247 44.93 -49.03 -15.29
C GLY A 247 43.77 -49.83 -15.90
N GLU A 248 42.58 -49.23 -16.00
CA GLU A 248 41.40 -49.85 -16.63
C GLU A 248 41.43 -49.71 -18.16
N VAL A 249 40.93 -50.73 -18.87
CA VAL A 249 40.79 -50.70 -20.33
C VAL A 249 39.56 -49.86 -20.68
N VAL A 250 39.78 -48.67 -21.21
CA VAL A 250 38.70 -47.75 -21.59
C VAL A 250 38.33 -47.96 -23.06
N ARG A 251 37.04 -47.91 -23.37
CA ARG A 251 36.51 -47.94 -24.74
C ARG A 251 35.84 -46.61 -25.03
N GLU A 252 36.16 -45.98 -26.16
CA GLU A 252 35.42 -44.81 -26.64
C GLU A 252 33.99 -45.23 -27.02
N LEU A 253 33.02 -44.81 -26.23
CA LEU A 253 31.60 -45.06 -26.46
C LEU A 253 30.91 -43.73 -26.80
N GLN A 254 30.06 -43.72 -27.82
CA GLN A 254 29.24 -42.57 -28.17
C GLN A 254 27.82 -42.77 -27.63
N ILE A 255 27.30 -41.78 -26.90
CA ILE A 255 25.91 -41.77 -26.43
C ILE A 255 25.11 -40.83 -27.32
N VAL A 256 24.05 -41.36 -27.96
CA VAL A 256 23.14 -40.60 -28.81
C VAL A 256 21.72 -40.72 -28.25
N SER A 257 21.07 -39.59 -28.01
CA SER A 257 19.65 -39.55 -27.62
C SER A 257 18.78 -39.22 -28.84
N PHE A 258 17.69 -39.97 -29.00
CA PHE A 258 16.72 -39.78 -30.10
C PHE A 258 15.33 -39.48 -29.54
N LYS A 259 14.63 -38.49 -30.12
CA LYS A 259 13.20 -38.29 -29.94
C LYS A 259 12.46 -38.77 -31.18
N LEU A 260 11.74 -39.88 -31.06
CA LEU A 260 11.15 -40.60 -32.20
C LEU A 260 9.63 -40.61 -32.11
N LYS A 261 8.95 -40.41 -33.25
CA LYS A 261 7.51 -40.55 -33.39
C LYS A 261 7.23 -41.52 -34.54
N GLY A 262 6.44 -42.56 -34.29
CA GLY A 262 6.15 -43.59 -35.27
C GLY A 262 5.02 -44.48 -34.79
N THR A 263 4.58 -45.42 -35.65
CA THR A 263 3.59 -46.41 -35.22
C THR A 263 4.23 -47.37 -34.20
N LYS A 264 3.40 -48.06 -33.42
CA LYS A 264 3.87 -49.07 -32.46
C LYS A 264 4.78 -50.10 -33.15
N GLN A 265 4.40 -50.56 -34.33
CA GLN A 265 5.16 -51.56 -35.08
C GLN A 265 6.54 -51.04 -35.51
N ASP A 266 6.63 -49.79 -35.96
CA ASP A 266 7.90 -49.20 -36.40
C ASP A 266 8.88 -49.00 -35.24
N LEU A 267 8.37 -48.53 -34.09
CA LEU A 267 9.17 -48.34 -32.88
C LEU A 267 9.59 -49.69 -32.26
N ASP A 268 8.74 -50.72 -32.33
CA ASP A 268 9.09 -52.08 -31.92
C ASP A 268 10.18 -52.68 -32.82
N ASN A 269 10.04 -52.53 -34.15
CA ASN A 269 11.05 -52.99 -35.11
C ASN A 269 12.39 -52.29 -34.90
N LEU A 270 12.39 -50.99 -34.63
CA LEU A 270 13.61 -50.24 -34.32
C LEU A 270 14.25 -50.70 -33.02
N ALA A 271 13.45 -50.93 -31.96
CA ALA A 271 13.96 -51.44 -30.70
C ALA A 271 14.60 -52.84 -30.86
N VAL A 272 14.01 -53.72 -31.68
CA VAL A 272 14.60 -55.02 -32.02
C VAL A 272 15.90 -54.85 -32.81
N ALA A 273 15.96 -53.93 -33.77
CA ALA A 273 17.17 -53.65 -34.52
C ALA A 273 18.32 -53.14 -33.64
N ILE A 274 18.02 -52.29 -32.65
CA ILE A 274 19.01 -51.82 -31.67
C ILE A 274 19.48 -52.96 -30.76
N LYS A 275 18.58 -53.85 -30.32
CA LYS A 275 18.97 -55.02 -29.51
C LYS A 275 19.83 -56.04 -30.27
N ASN A 276 19.64 -56.15 -31.57
CA ASN A 276 20.40 -57.05 -32.43
C ASN A 276 21.75 -56.47 -32.85
N SER A 277 22.02 -55.20 -32.57
CA SER A 277 23.33 -54.59 -32.75
C SER A 277 24.13 -54.65 -31.45
N ALA A 278 25.43 -54.35 -31.51
CA ALA A 278 26.30 -54.31 -30.34
C ALA A 278 26.15 -53.01 -29.50
N ILE A 279 24.96 -52.39 -29.53
CA ILE A 279 24.67 -51.11 -28.85
C ILE A 279 24.03 -51.39 -27.48
N GLU A 280 24.61 -50.82 -26.43
CA GLU A 280 24.04 -50.86 -25.09
C GLU A 280 23.00 -49.75 -24.91
N VAL A 281 21.80 -50.11 -24.44
CA VAL A 281 20.73 -49.14 -24.16
C VAL A 281 20.85 -48.70 -22.70
N LEU A 282 21.37 -47.49 -22.47
CA LEU A 282 21.61 -46.94 -21.14
C LEU A 282 20.34 -46.42 -20.44
N GLU A 283 19.42 -45.84 -21.22
CA GLU A 283 18.15 -45.31 -20.73
C GLU A 283 17.08 -45.47 -21.81
N ALA A 284 15.87 -45.90 -21.44
CA ALA A 284 14.74 -46.02 -22.36
C ALA A 284 13.61 -45.11 -21.86
N SER A 285 13.22 -44.12 -22.66
CA SER A 285 12.09 -43.25 -22.35
C SER A 285 10.76 -44.04 -22.30
N GLU A 286 9.86 -43.64 -21.40
CA GLU A 286 8.50 -44.21 -21.33
C GLU A 286 7.72 -43.97 -22.63
N ARG A 287 6.90 -44.95 -23.04
CA ARG A 287 6.08 -44.84 -24.24
C ARG A 287 4.84 -44.00 -23.95
N GLU A 288 4.77 -42.82 -24.56
CA GLU A 288 3.56 -42.01 -24.58
C GLU A 288 2.71 -42.31 -25.81
N LEU A 289 1.43 -42.63 -25.62
CA LEU A 289 0.46 -42.80 -26.71
C LEU A 289 -0.09 -41.43 -27.12
N VAL A 290 0.39 -40.91 -28.25
CA VAL A 290 -0.08 -39.64 -28.82
C VAL A 290 -1.03 -39.94 -29.99
N ILE A 291 -2.32 -39.57 -29.84
CA ILE A 291 -3.32 -39.66 -30.93
C ILE A 291 -3.22 -38.39 -31.78
N GLU A 292 -2.61 -38.49 -32.95
CA GLU A 292 -2.56 -37.41 -33.93
C GLU A 292 -3.81 -37.48 -34.83
N ARG A 293 -4.70 -36.48 -34.71
CA ARG A 293 -5.82 -36.29 -35.65
C ARG A 293 -5.33 -35.37 -36.77
N LYS A 294 -5.48 -35.82 -38.02
CA LYS A 294 -5.31 -34.98 -39.20
C LYS A 294 -6.43 -33.96 -39.32
#